data_AF-A0A7J9XJ47-F1
#
_entry.id   AF-A0A7J9XJ47-F1
#
_cell.length_a   1.000
_cell.length_b   1.000
_cell.length_c   1.000
_cell.angle_alpha   90.00
_cell.angle_beta   90.00
_cell.angle_gamma   90.00
#
_symmetry.space_group_name_H-M   'P 1'
#
loop_
_entity.id
_entity.type
_entity.pdbx_description
1 polymer ?
#
loop_
_entity_poly.entity_id
_entity_poly.type
_entity_poly.pdbx_seq_one_letter_code
_entity_poly.pdbx_strand_id
1 'polypeptide(L)'
;MAALHVGFWSYPAQDGLLAMSRRYLILSPQTAATERARGGEHPVPARLIPAGWQRLPVAAPRAAPIAAALVSDPAPLLAGLGGTPSTLLHGDWKVSNLGTGPDGRTILLDWAMAGTGPQSRSWPDCHGPTGTG
;
A
#
# COMPACT_ATOMS: atom_id res chain seq x y z
N MET A 1 -8.79 -2.27 13.11
CA MET A 1 -8.35 -1.27 12.11
C MET A 1 -9.11 0.04 12.16
N ALA A 2 -10.44 0.07 12.06
CA ALA A 2 -11.19 1.33 12.08
C ALA A 2 -10.84 2.23 13.30
N ALA A 3 -10.80 1.66 14.51
CA ALA A 3 -10.41 2.40 15.72
C ALA A 3 -8.97 2.97 15.66
N LEU A 4 -8.03 2.26 15.04
CA LEU A 4 -6.67 2.77 14.81
C LEU A 4 -6.73 3.99 13.86
N HIS A 5 -7.43 3.87 12.74
CA HIS A 5 -7.51 4.96 11.77
C HIS A 5 -8.16 6.22 12.33
N VAL A 6 -9.22 6.06 13.13
CA VAL A 6 -9.88 7.18 13.83
C VAL A 6 -8.95 7.80 14.88
N GLY A 7 -8.27 6.98 15.69
CA GLY A 7 -7.35 7.47 16.73
C GLY A 7 -6.15 8.23 16.17
N PHE A 8 -5.76 7.91 14.93
CA PHE A 8 -4.64 8.56 14.22
C PHE A 8 -5.12 9.39 13.01
N TRP A 9 -6.34 9.93 13.06
CA TRP A 9 -6.84 10.79 12.00
C TRP A 9 -5.96 12.03 11.83
N SER A 10 -5.65 12.40 10.60
CA SER A 10 -4.72 13.49 10.27
C SER A 10 -3.31 13.30 10.84
N TYR A 11 -2.89 12.06 11.10
CA TYR A 11 -1.54 11.78 11.59
C TYR A 11 -0.49 12.24 10.58
N PRO A 12 0.50 13.05 10.99
CA PRO A 12 1.49 13.60 10.07
C PRO A 12 2.42 12.51 9.53
N ALA A 13 3.07 12.77 8.38
CA ALA A 13 4.25 12.00 8.01
C ALA A 13 5.34 12.22 9.08
N GLN A 14 6.05 11.16 9.44
CA GLN A 14 7.10 11.19 10.46
C GLN A 14 8.33 10.45 9.93
N ASP A 15 9.52 10.89 10.36
CA ASP A 15 10.76 10.19 10.06
C ASP A 15 10.75 8.78 10.71
N GLY A 16 11.32 7.81 10.00
CA GLY A 16 11.28 6.40 10.41
C GLY A 16 10.04 5.63 9.95
N LEU A 17 9.02 6.31 9.41
CA LEU A 17 7.88 5.66 8.74
C LEU A 17 8.12 5.47 7.24
N LEU A 18 7.47 4.45 6.67
CA LEU A 18 7.52 4.18 5.25
C LEU A 18 6.83 5.31 4.48
N ALA A 19 7.59 6.00 3.63
CA ALA A 19 7.05 7.05 2.76
C ALA A 19 5.92 6.50 1.86
N MET A 20 4.90 7.33 1.61
CA MET A 20 3.74 6.94 0.79
C MET A 20 4.15 6.48 -0.61
N SER A 21 5.16 7.11 -1.22
CA SER A 21 5.73 6.69 -2.50
C SER A 21 6.27 5.25 -2.46
N ARG A 22 6.97 4.88 -1.39
CA ARG A 22 7.56 3.54 -1.24
C ARG A 22 6.51 2.45 -1.09
N ARG A 23 5.35 2.76 -0.50
CA ARG A 23 4.21 1.83 -0.42
C ARG A 23 3.76 1.36 -1.80
N TYR A 24 3.64 2.27 -2.76
CA TYR A 24 3.21 1.94 -4.12
C TYR A 24 4.32 1.31 -4.99
N LEU A 25 5.58 1.46 -4.58
CA LEU A 25 6.73 0.92 -5.30
C LEU A 25 7.27 -0.38 -4.70
N ILE A 26 6.68 -0.94 -3.65
CA ILE A 26 7.24 -2.09 -2.93
C ILE A 26 7.42 -3.33 -3.83
N LEU A 27 6.52 -3.55 -4.80
CA LEU A 27 6.62 -4.63 -5.79
C LEU A 27 7.17 -4.16 -7.14
N SER A 28 7.89 -3.04 -7.19
CA SER A 28 8.45 -2.49 -8.44
C SER A 28 9.69 -3.26 -8.92
N PRO A 29 10.01 -3.21 -10.23
CA PRO A 29 11.28 -3.72 -10.75
C PRO A 29 12.50 -3.12 -10.05
N GLN A 30 12.41 -1.86 -9.62
CA GLN A 30 13.45 -1.15 -8.89
C GLN A 30 13.71 -1.80 -7.52
N THR A 31 12.66 -2.19 -6.78
CA THR A 31 12.84 -2.94 -5.53
C THR A 31 13.59 -4.26 -5.77
N ALA A 32 13.22 -5.02 -6.80
CA ALA A 32 13.93 -6.25 -7.15
C ALA A 32 15.40 -5.99 -7.52
N ALA A 33 15.70 -4.88 -8.21
CA ALA A 33 17.07 -4.49 -8.53
C ALA A 33 17.88 -4.10 -7.28
N THR A 34 17.29 -3.32 -6.37
CA THR A 34 17.92 -2.91 -5.11
C THR A 34 18.22 -4.11 -4.21
N GLU A 35 17.26 -5.02 -4.03
CA GLU A 35 17.46 -6.22 -3.21
C GLU A 35 18.51 -7.16 -3.80
N ARG A 36 18.55 -7.30 -5.14
CA ARG A 36 19.61 -8.06 -5.81
C ARG A 36 20.99 -7.44 -5.61
N ALA A 37 21.10 -6.11 -5.69
CA ALA A 37 22.36 -5.41 -5.46
C ALA A 37 22.88 -5.57 -4.02
N ARG A 38 21.98 -5.87 -3.06
CA ARG A 38 22.31 -6.18 -1.67
C ARG A 38 22.64 -7.65 -1.43
N GLY A 39 22.60 -8.49 -2.46
CA GLY A 39 22.77 -9.95 -2.33
C GLY A 39 21.56 -10.65 -1.69
N GLY A 40 20.37 -10.03 -1.71
CA GLY A 40 19.17 -10.61 -1.15
C GLY A 40 18.67 -11.81 -1.96
N GLU A 41 18.49 -12.95 -1.30
CA GLU A 41 18.03 -14.20 -1.93
C GLU A 41 16.55 -14.51 -1.67
N HIS A 42 15.84 -13.63 -0.95
CA HIS A 42 14.42 -13.86 -0.65
C HIS A 42 13.61 -14.04 -1.95
N PRO A 43 12.76 -15.08 -2.06
CA PRO A 43 12.12 -15.42 -3.33
C PRO A 43 11.27 -14.30 -3.94
N VAL A 44 10.63 -13.49 -3.09
CA VAL A 44 9.75 -12.40 -3.53
C VAL A 44 10.50 -11.38 -4.41
N PRO A 45 11.51 -10.64 -3.90
CA PRO A 45 12.25 -9.69 -4.72
C PRO A 45 13.13 -10.37 -5.79
N ALA A 46 13.74 -11.51 -5.48
CA ALA A 46 14.70 -12.14 -6.37
C ALA A 46 14.05 -12.75 -7.63
N ARG A 47 12.86 -13.36 -7.48
CA ARG A 47 12.22 -14.17 -8.53
C ARG A 47 10.78 -13.72 -8.83
N LEU A 48 9.96 -13.52 -7.81
CA LEU A 48 8.51 -13.35 -8.03
C LEU A 48 8.16 -11.96 -8.59
N ILE A 49 8.82 -10.89 -8.11
CA ILE A 49 8.64 -9.55 -8.68
C ILE A 49 8.98 -9.55 -10.19
N PRO A 50 10.18 -9.97 -10.65
CA PRO A 50 10.49 -10.02 -12.08
C PRO A 50 9.49 -10.87 -12.89
N ALA A 51 9.15 -12.07 -12.40
CA ALA A 51 8.22 -12.96 -13.09
C ALA A 51 6.81 -12.37 -13.18
N GLY A 52 6.36 -11.66 -12.15
CA GLY A 52 5.07 -10.98 -12.15
C GLY A 52 5.00 -9.89 -13.23
N TRP A 53 6.04 -9.05 -13.31
CA TRP A 53 6.12 -7.99 -14.31
C TRP A 53 6.20 -8.52 -15.75
N GLN A 54 6.89 -9.64 -15.98
CA GLN A 54 6.90 -10.30 -17.29
C GLN A 54 5.52 -10.82 -17.71
N ARG A 55 4.71 -11.29 -16.76
CA ARG A 55 3.37 -11.86 -17.03
C ARG A 55 2.26 -10.81 -17.07
N LEU A 56 2.50 -9.63 -16.51
CA LEU A 56 1.48 -8.58 -16.37
C LEU A 56 0.82 -8.16 -17.70
N PRO A 57 1.54 -7.99 -18.82
CA PRO A 57 0.91 -7.63 -20.10
C PRO A 57 -0.08 -8.68 -20.62
N VAL A 58 0.13 -9.96 -20.28
CA VAL A 58 -0.76 -11.05 -20.68
C VAL A 58 -1.94 -11.16 -19.70
N ALA A 59 -1.68 -11.07 -18.40
CA ALA A 59 -2.70 -11.24 -17.37
C ALA A 59 -3.65 -10.02 -17.25
N ALA A 60 -3.14 -8.81 -17.48
CA ALA A 60 -3.91 -7.57 -17.38
C ALA A 60 -3.48 -6.54 -18.45
N PRO A 61 -3.79 -6.77 -19.74
CA PRO A 61 -3.30 -5.95 -20.85
C PRO A 61 -3.63 -4.46 -20.72
N ARG A 62 -4.80 -4.13 -20.16
CA ARG A 62 -5.24 -2.73 -19.94
C ARG A 62 -4.50 -2.05 -18.79
N ALA A 63 -4.18 -2.79 -17.73
CA ALA A 63 -3.53 -2.24 -16.54
C ALA A 63 -2.00 -2.19 -16.69
N ALA A 64 -1.40 -3.10 -17.46
CA ALA A 64 0.04 -3.20 -17.65
C ALA A 64 0.72 -1.87 -18.05
N PRO A 65 0.26 -1.12 -19.08
CA PRO A 65 0.91 0.15 -19.43
C PRO A 65 0.75 1.22 -18.34
N ILE A 66 -0.38 1.25 -17.64
CA ILE A 66 -0.64 2.19 -16.54
C ILE A 66 0.29 1.88 -15.37
N ALA A 67 0.38 0.61 -14.98
CA ALA A 67 1.28 0.15 -13.93
C ALA A 67 2.74 0.46 -14.26
N ALA A 68 3.17 0.21 -15.51
CA ALA A 68 4.51 0.52 -15.97
C ALA A 68 4.84 2.02 -15.88
N ALA A 69 3.91 2.89 -16.27
CA ALA A 69 4.05 4.33 -16.12
C ALA A 69 4.16 4.75 -14.65
N LEU A 70 3.27 4.24 -13.79
CA LEU A 70 3.22 4.59 -12.36
C LEU A 70 4.44 4.10 -11.56
N VAL A 71 5.04 2.96 -11.92
CA VAL A 71 6.27 2.52 -11.24
C VAL A 71 7.51 3.25 -11.72
N SER A 72 7.46 3.85 -12.92
CA SER A 72 8.52 4.75 -13.40
C SER A 72 8.40 6.13 -12.77
N ASP A 73 7.18 6.65 -12.66
CA ASP A 73 6.87 7.93 -12.02
C ASP A 73 5.57 7.83 -11.21
N PRO A 74 5.66 7.71 -9.87
CA PRO A 74 4.47 7.65 -9.01
C PRO A 74 3.89 9.05 -8.73
N ALA A 75 4.53 10.14 -9.14
CA ALA A 75 4.12 11.50 -8.76
C ALA A 75 2.65 11.82 -9.07
N PRO A 76 2.07 11.44 -10.23
CA PRO A 76 0.66 11.71 -10.52
C PRO A 76 -0.30 11.04 -9.52
N LEU A 77 0.00 9.80 -9.11
CA LEU A 77 -0.78 9.10 -8.10
C LEU A 77 -0.65 9.77 -6.73
N LEU A 78 0.58 10.11 -6.33
CA LEU A 78 0.84 10.74 -5.04
C LEU A 78 0.20 12.12 -4.93
N ALA A 79 0.19 12.89 -6.02
CA ALA A 79 -0.48 14.18 -6.08
C ALA A 79 -1.99 14.03 -5.85
N GLY A 80 -2.63 13.05 -6.51
CA GLY A 80 -4.06 12.76 -6.33
C GLY A 80 -4.39 12.32 -4.89
N LEU A 81 -3.53 11.51 -4.28
CA LEU A 81 -3.72 11.02 -2.92
C LEU A 81 -3.40 12.08 -1.85
N GLY A 82 -2.46 12.99 -2.12
CA GLY A 82 -2.06 14.04 -1.17
C GLY A 82 -3.19 14.99 -0.77
N GLY A 83 -4.23 15.12 -1.61
CA GLY A 83 -5.44 15.89 -1.30
C GLY A 83 -6.48 15.16 -0.46
N THR A 84 -6.24 13.89 -0.12
CA THR A 84 -7.21 13.06 0.62
C THR A 84 -6.87 12.94 2.11
N PRO A 85 -7.87 12.75 2.98
CA PRO A 85 -7.61 12.57 4.40
C PRO A 85 -6.67 11.39 4.67
N SER A 86 -5.68 11.61 5.53
CA SER A 86 -4.65 10.62 5.85
C SER A 86 -4.70 10.19 7.32
N THR A 87 -4.18 9.00 7.59
CA THR A 87 -4.09 8.40 8.93
C THR A 87 -2.86 7.49 9.02
N LEU A 88 -2.56 6.97 10.21
CA LEU A 88 -1.56 5.93 10.40
C LEU A 88 -2.05 4.60 9.79
N LEU A 89 -1.24 4.02 8.91
CA LEU A 89 -1.46 2.72 8.30
C LEU A 89 -0.47 1.71 8.90
N HIS A 90 -0.96 0.53 9.30
CA HIS A 90 -0.10 -0.61 9.67
C HIS A 90 0.74 -1.09 8.48
N GLY A 91 0.11 -1.10 7.30
CA GLY A 91 0.76 -1.40 6.03
C GLY A 91 0.90 -2.87 5.67
N ASP A 92 0.80 -3.79 6.63
CA ASP A 92 0.72 -5.24 6.40
C ASP A 92 -0.40 -5.91 7.24
N TRP A 93 -1.62 -5.42 7.10
CA TRP A 93 -2.74 -5.99 7.88
C TRP A 93 -3.16 -7.34 7.31
N LYS A 94 -2.80 -8.42 7.98
CA LYS A 94 -3.18 -9.81 7.65
C LYS A 94 -3.25 -10.65 8.92
N VAL A 95 -3.97 -11.77 8.88
CA VAL A 95 -4.23 -12.62 10.06
C VAL A 95 -2.96 -13.03 10.80
N SER A 96 -1.86 -13.31 10.08
CA SER A 96 -0.58 -13.69 10.70
C SER A 96 0.08 -12.57 11.51
N ASN A 97 -0.35 -11.33 11.33
CA ASN A 97 0.17 -10.14 12.02
C ASN A 97 -0.78 -9.67 13.13
N LEU A 98 -1.78 -10.48 13.48
CA LEU A 98 -2.76 -10.19 14.53
C LEU A 98 -2.61 -11.16 15.70
N GLY A 99 -2.77 -10.61 16.89
CA GLY A 99 -2.92 -11.37 18.13
C GLY A 99 -4.01 -10.79 19.02
N THR A 100 -4.32 -11.52 20.08
CA THR A 100 -5.21 -11.07 21.15
C THR A 100 -4.44 -11.12 22.46
N GLY A 101 -4.38 -9.99 23.17
CA GLY A 101 -3.78 -9.91 24.48
C GLY A 101 -4.64 -10.59 25.55
N PRO A 102 -4.07 -10.91 26.74
CA PRO A 102 -4.83 -11.49 27.85
C PRO A 102 -6.02 -10.65 28.33
N ASP A 103 -6.00 -9.34 28.04
CA ASP A 103 -7.06 -8.36 28.35
C ASP A 103 -8.06 -8.15 27.19
N GLY A 104 -8.00 -8.99 26.15
CA GLY A 104 -8.89 -8.93 24.99
C GLY A 104 -8.53 -7.88 23.95
N ARG A 105 -7.46 -7.09 24.12
CA ARG A 105 -7.03 -6.11 23.11
C ARG A 105 -6.43 -6.79 21.88
N THR A 106 -6.61 -6.18 20.71
CA THR A 106 -5.91 -6.59 19.49
C THR A 106 -4.45 -6.16 19.54
N ILE A 107 -3.54 -7.10 19.33
CA ILE A 107 -2.10 -6.86 19.18
C ILE A 107 -1.75 -6.89 17.69
N LEU A 108 -1.01 -5.89 17.23
CA LEU A 108 -0.53 -5.79 15.85
C LEU A 108 0.98 -5.98 15.82
N LEU A 109 1.43 -6.91 14.98
CA LEU A 109 2.83 -7.28 14.81
C LEU A 109 3.30 -6.88 13.41
N ASP A 110 4.62 -6.77 13.24
CA ASP A 110 5.26 -6.47 11.95
C ASP A 110 4.89 -5.08 11.37
N TRP A 111 5.40 -4.05 12.04
CA TRP A 111 5.23 -2.64 11.67
C TRP A 111 6.24 -2.16 10.61
N ALA A 112 6.97 -3.07 9.94
CA ALA A 112 8.00 -2.68 8.98
C ALA A 112 7.47 -1.88 7.78
N MET A 113 6.17 -2.00 7.48
CA MET A 113 5.48 -1.26 6.41
C MET A 113 4.58 -0.13 6.91
N ALA A 114 4.75 0.28 8.17
CA ALA A 114 3.95 1.33 8.77
C ALA A 114 4.21 2.68 8.10
N GLY A 115 3.16 3.45 7.87
CA GLY A 115 3.32 4.80 7.34
C GLY A 115 2.03 5.58 7.24
N THR A 116 2.16 6.85 6.89
CA THR A 116 1.03 7.76 6.72
C THR A 116 0.50 7.67 5.30
N GLY A 117 -0.82 7.68 5.15
CA GLY A 117 -1.46 7.79 3.85
C GLY A 117 -2.97 7.74 3.96
N PRO A 118 -3.67 7.80 2.80
CA PRO A 118 -5.10 7.68 2.80
C PRO A 118 -5.52 6.33 3.36
N GLN A 119 -6.56 6.35 4.19
CA GLN A 119 -7.34 5.14 4.39
C GLN A 119 -7.92 4.73 3.03
N SER A 120 -7.85 3.44 2.68
CA SER A 120 -8.69 2.94 1.61
C SER A 120 -10.13 3.06 2.08
N ARG A 121 -10.78 4.19 1.77
CA ARG A 121 -12.23 4.25 1.76
C ARG A 121 -12.63 3.20 0.72
N SER A 122 -13.49 2.25 1.08
CA SER A 122 -14.28 1.57 0.06
C SER A 122 -14.83 2.66 -0.84
N TRP A 123 -14.62 2.51 -2.15
CA TRP A 123 -15.13 3.41 -3.19
C TRP A 123 -16.48 4.02 -2.77
N PRO A 124 -16.67 5.36 -2.83
CA PRO A 124 -17.92 5.96 -2.39
C PRO A 124 -19.07 5.33 -3.19
N ASP A 125 -20.13 4.97 -2.49
CA ASP A 125 -21.40 4.53 -3.07
C ASP A 125 -21.69 5.35 -4.33
N CYS A 126 -21.53 4.72 -5.50
CA CYS A 126 -22.11 5.21 -6.75
C CYS A 126 -23.63 4.95 -6.72
N HIS A 127 -24.28 5.42 -5.67
CA HIS A 127 -25.71 5.68 -5.70
C HIS A 127 -25.83 7.19 -5.76
N GLY A 128 -25.95 7.70 -7.00
CA GLY A 128 -26.53 9.02 -7.21
C GLY A 128 -27.88 9.11 -6.49
N PRO A 129 -28.37 10.31 -6.16
CA PRO A 129 -29.66 10.45 -5.52
C PRO A 129 -30.72 9.84 -6.43
N THR A 130 -31.28 8.68 -6.04
CA THR A 130 -32.59 8.24 -6.49
C THR A 130 -33.60 9.14 -5.78
N GLY A 131 -33.75 10.36 -6.32
CA GLY A 131 -34.70 11.37 -5.87
C GLY A 131 -35.68 11.66 -7.00
N THR A 132 -36.81 10.97 -6.91
CA THR A 132 -38.11 11.21 -7.54
C THR A 132 -38.38 12.64 -8.03
N GLY A 133 -38.74 12.74 -9.32
CA GLY A 133 -39.60 13.77 -9.91
C GLY A 133 -40.50 13.10 -10.92
#